data_AF-A0A935FCE0-F1
#
_entry.id   AF-A0A935FCE0-F1
#
_cell.length_a   1.000
_cell.length_b   1.000
_cell.length_c   1.000
_cell.angle_alpha   90.00
_cell.angle_beta   90.00
_cell.angle_gamma   90.00
#
_symmetry.space_group_name_H-M   'P 1'
#
loop_
_entity.id
_entity.type
_entity.pdbx_description
1 polymer ?
#
loop_
_entity_poly.entity_id
_entity_poly.type
_entity_poly.pdbx_seq_one_letter_code
_entity_poly.pdbx_strand_id
1 'polypeptide(L)'
;MPKISTTKKGMQVSYNKMNSLAYQQKNFELSLRYLDSSIALSAPGEINNAIATSFGDKGNILLKLGRFKEAKKWADSCLYYYQNIKFPPLIANAYSLVAEIADSLGDFASAYHALYQEKKITDSLNTAENAKAVTEVEKKYHQAKNEKTIRELNQQKQIYALLAIAGLLAAGVIAFYLRQQSLKNKQKILETEQRLNRARMNPHFFFNALTALQRFAMKENNGVALASSLSKFSHIMRETLESSYKEYVTIRQELEFLKEYLEIQKMRFPSTFNYSLMIDGELDAGDILIPSMIIQPFIENSIEHGFAAISYTGELRVDFKLENKLIKIEITDNGQGLSSPGSRQNEHISRASQIIKDRIYLLNIKLKSKAAFSIDNNKNGPGVSVQIQLPLLYQHENTTG
;
A
#
# COMPACT_ATOMS: atom_id res chain seq x y z
N MET A 1 49.58 45.72 55.55
CA MET A 1 50.39 44.51 55.84
C MET A 1 50.18 43.27 54.92
N PRO A 2 49.50 43.27 53.75
CA PRO A 2 49.46 42.07 52.87
C PRO A 2 50.68 41.88 51.95
N LYS A 3 51.38 42.96 51.55
CA LYS A 3 52.44 42.92 50.52
C LYS A 3 53.70 42.13 50.90
N ILE A 4 54.01 42.01 52.19
CA ILE A 4 55.22 41.30 52.68
C ILE A 4 55.02 39.78 52.62
N SER A 5 53.79 39.30 52.79
CA SER A 5 53.44 37.87 52.76
C SER A 5 53.58 37.27 51.36
N THR A 6 53.14 38.01 50.32
CA THR A 6 53.26 37.57 48.92
C THR A 6 54.71 37.54 48.42
N THR A 7 55.56 38.49 48.83
CA THR A 7 56.99 38.50 48.47
C THR A 7 57.74 37.32 49.08
N LYS A 8 57.44 36.96 50.34
CA LYS A 8 58.06 35.79 51.02
C LYS A 8 57.69 34.47 50.34
N LYS A 9 56.41 34.27 49.97
CA LYS A 9 55.96 33.09 49.23
C LYS A 9 56.63 32.99 47.85
N GLY A 10 56.79 34.10 47.14
CA GLY A 10 57.52 34.14 45.86
C GLY A 10 59.00 33.74 45.99
N MET A 11 59.69 34.21 47.03
CA MET A 11 61.08 33.82 47.31
C MET A 11 61.20 32.34 47.69
N GLN A 12 60.26 31.82 48.49
CA GLN A 12 60.22 30.40 48.86
C GLN A 12 60.11 29.48 47.63
N VAL A 13 59.22 29.80 46.70
CA VAL A 13 59.07 29.06 45.44
C VAL A 13 60.36 29.09 44.61
N SER A 14 61.05 30.24 44.55
CA SER A 14 62.32 30.37 43.83
C SER A 14 63.42 29.52 44.46
N TYR A 15 63.55 29.51 45.80
CA TYR A 15 64.52 28.66 46.48
C TYR A 15 64.22 27.16 46.31
N ASN A 16 62.95 26.74 46.32
CA ASN A 16 62.58 25.35 46.05
C ASN A 16 62.94 24.92 44.61
N LYS A 17 62.81 25.81 43.63
CA LYS A 17 63.27 25.56 42.25
C LYS A 17 64.79 25.46 42.17
N MET A 18 65.52 26.36 42.82
CA MET A 18 66.98 26.32 42.89
C MET A 18 67.49 25.05 43.59
N ASN A 19 66.82 24.62 44.66
CA ASN A 19 67.05 23.32 45.29
C ASN A 19 66.89 22.18 44.27
N SER A 20 65.78 22.14 43.54
CA SER A 20 65.53 21.07 42.56
C SER A 20 66.63 20.99 41.48
N LEU A 21 67.12 22.14 41.01
CA LEU A 21 68.21 22.23 40.04
C LEU A 21 69.55 21.75 40.64
N ALA A 22 69.88 22.19 41.86
CA ALA A 22 71.10 21.77 42.55
C ALA A 22 71.09 20.26 42.85
N TYR A 23 69.92 19.72 43.22
CA TYR A 23 69.70 18.30 43.44
C TYR A 23 69.94 17.48 42.17
N GLN A 24 69.41 17.92 41.01
CA GLN A 24 69.64 17.27 39.72
C GLN A 24 71.12 17.27 39.31
N GLN A 25 71.85 18.33 39.66
CA GLN A 25 73.30 18.44 39.45
C GLN A 25 74.12 17.63 40.48
N LYS A 26 73.47 16.87 41.37
CA LYS A 26 74.07 16.11 42.48
C LYS A 26 74.88 16.98 43.46
N ASN A 27 74.65 18.29 43.47
CA ASN A 27 75.28 19.20 44.44
C ASN A 27 74.40 19.29 45.69
N PHE A 28 74.45 18.25 46.52
CA PHE A 28 73.58 18.07 47.68
C PHE A 28 73.76 19.13 48.77
N GLU A 29 74.98 19.63 48.98
CA GLU A 29 75.24 20.70 49.97
C GLU A 29 74.64 22.04 49.53
N LEU A 30 74.72 22.36 48.23
CA LEU A 30 74.09 23.56 47.68
C LEU A 30 72.56 23.45 47.73
N SER A 31 72.04 22.26 47.43
CA SER A 31 70.62 21.90 47.57
C SER A 31 70.10 22.17 49.00
N LEU A 32 70.88 21.73 50.00
CA LEU A 32 70.55 21.89 51.42
C LEU A 32 70.46 23.38 51.81
N ARG A 33 71.40 24.21 51.35
CA ARG A 33 71.39 25.66 51.61
C ARG A 33 70.17 26.38 51.02
N TYR A 34 69.74 25.96 49.83
CA TYR A 34 68.53 26.50 49.23
C TYR A 34 67.27 26.06 50.00
N LEU A 35 67.22 24.81 50.49
CA LEU A 35 66.14 24.36 51.36
C LEU A 35 66.11 25.08 52.71
N ASP A 36 67.27 25.34 53.32
CA ASP A 36 67.37 26.13 54.55
C ASP A 36 66.80 27.53 54.36
N SER A 37 67.14 28.15 53.23
CA SER A 37 66.63 29.47 52.85
C SER A 37 65.11 29.45 52.61
N SER A 38 64.59 28.38 52.00
CA SER A 38 63.15 28.18 51.77
C SER A 38 62.39 27.98 53.09
N ILE A 39 62.90 27.15 53.98
CA ILE A 39 62.31 26.84 55.29
C ILE A 39 62.31 28.09 56.18
N ALA A 40 63.41 28.85 56.22
CA ALA A 40 63.54 30.05 57.04
C ALA A 40 62.53 31.17 56.67
N LEU A 41 62.01 31.15 55.44
CA LEU A 41 61.00 32.10 54.97
C LEU A 41 59.56 31.72 55.39
N SER A 42 59.38 30.54 55.98
CA SER A 42 58.08 30.04 56.42
C SER A 42 57.70 30.60 57.80
N ALA A 43 56.42 30.91 58.01
CA ALA A 43 55.96 31.44 59.29
C ALA A 43 55.93 30.34 60.38
N PRO A 44 56.37 30.61 61.62
CA PRO A 44 56.26 29.66 62.73
C PRO A 44 54.79 29.24 62.93
N GLY A 45 54.51 27.94 62.90
CA GLY A 45 53.16 27.39 63.10
C GLY A 45 52.30 27.26 61.84
N GLU A 46 52.78 27.66 60.65
CA GLU A 46 52.05 27.45 59.39
C GLU A 46 52.13 25.98 58.97
N ILE A 47 51.03 25.24 59.07
CA ILE A 47 50.91 23.86 58.56
C ILE A 47 50.45 23.94 57.10
N ASN A 48 51.38 23.82 56.16
CA ASN A 48 51.06 23.75 54.74
C ASN A 48 51.90 22.66 54.03
N ASN A 49 51.41 22.23 52.86
CA ASN A 49 52.04 21.15 52.08
C ASN A 49 53.47 21.52 51.64
N ALA A 50 53.71 22.78 51.26
CA ALA A 50 55.02 23.21 50.75
C ALA A 50 56.13 23.09 51.80
N ILE A 51 55.83 23.42 53.07
CA ILE A 51 56.77 23.30 54.19
C ILE A 51 57.06 21.83 54.50
N ALA A 52 56.02 21.00 54.53
CA ALA A 52 56.15 19.56 54.75
C ALA A 52 57.04 18.92 53.67
N THR A 53 56.83 19.26 52.40
CA THR A 53 57.67 18.81 51.28
C THR A 53 59.11 19.27 51.44
N SER A 54 59.35 20.54 51.81
CA SER A 54 60.71 21.03 52.06
C SER A 54 61.42 20.29 53.20
N PHE A 55 60.69 19.86 54.25
CA PHE A 55 61.26 19.01 55.31
C PHE A 55 61.58 17.60 54.80
N GLY A 56 60.70 17.00 54.00
CA GLY A 56 60.95 15.70 53.36
C GLY A 56 62.16 15.73 52.43
N ASP A 57 62.24 16.72 51.54
CA ASP A 57 63.36 16.92 50.62
C ASP A 57 64.68 17.11 51.39
N LYS A 58 64.65 17.87 52.48
CA LYS A 58 65.80 18.07 53.35
C LYS A 58 66.22 16.77 54.04
N GLY A 59 65.28 15.99 54.55
CA GLY A 59 65.52 14.65 55.10
C GLY A 59 66.18 13.71 54.07
N ASN A 60 65.66 13.69 52.85
CA ASN A 60 66.20 12.91 51.72
C ASN A 60 67.64 13.30 51.36
N ILE A 61 67.92 14.60 51.26
CA ILE A 61 69.26 15.09 50.92
C ILE A 61 70.26 14.75 52.03
N LEU A 62 69.87 14.90 53.30
CA LEU A 62 70.71 14.53 54.44
C LEU A 62 70.96 13.03 54.52
N LEU A 63 69.97 12.20 54.20
CA LEU A 63 70.12 10.75 54.05
C LEU A 63 71.20 10.41 53.01
N LYS A 64 71.15 11.04 51.83
CA LYS A 64 72.15 10.84 50.77
C LYS A 64 73.56 11.31 51.15
N LEU A 65 73.67 12.33 52.00
CA LEU A 65 74.93 12.84 52.53
C LEU A 65 75.49 12.01 53.71
N GLY A 66 74.80 10.94 54.13
CA GLY A 66 75.19 10.12 55.29
C GLY A 66 74.93 10.79 56.65
N ARG A 67 74.21 11.92 56.68
CA ARG A 67 73.90 12.68 57.91
C ARG A 67 72.62 12.18 58.57
N PHE A 68 72.58 10.89 58.89
CA PHE A 68 71.36 10.18 59.26
C PHE A 68 70.65 10.74 60.52
N LYS A 69 71.41 11.14 61.55
CA LYS A 69 70.85 11.72 62.78
C LYS A 69 70.13 13.06 62.53
N GLU A 70 70.62 13.85 61.58
CA GLU A 70 69.99 15.10 61.18
C GLU A 70 68.79 14.82 60.27
N ALA A 71 68.94 13.88 59.32
CA ALA A 71 67.87 13.45 58.42
C ALA A 71 66.61 13.02 59.19
N LYS A 72 66.79 12.26 60.29
CA LYS A 72 65.70 11.79 61.14
C LYS A 72 64.82 12.93 61.65
N LYS A 73 65.43 14.02 62.14
CA LYS A 73 64.67 15.17 62.69
C LYS A 73 63.76 15.80 61.63
N TRP A 74 64.27 15.92 60.40
CA TRP A 74 63.52 16.51 59.28
C TRP A 74 62.47 15.55 58.71
N ALA A 75 62.73 14.24 58.70
CA ALA A 75 61.75 13.24 58.32
C ALA A 75 60.61 13.11 59.34
N ASP A 76 60.92 13.14 60.65
CA ASP A 76 59.91 13.16 61.73
C ASP A 76 59.04 14.42 61.62
N SER A 77 59.64 15.56 61.28
CA SER A 77 58.93 16.81 61.02
C SER A 77 58.03 16.69 59.77
N CYS A 78 58.55 16.17 58.66
CA CYS A 78 57.78 15.92 57.43
C CYS A 78 56.53 15.07 57.72
N LEU A 79 56.72 13.95 58.45
CA LEU A 79 55.64 13.05 58.83
C LEU A 79 54.58 13.75 59.70
N TYR A 80 54.99 14.50 60.72
CA TYR A 80 54.08 15.24 61.58
C TYR A 80 53.20 16.23 60.78
N TYR A 81 53.80 16.97 59.85
CA TYR A 81 53.04 17.92 59.04
C TYR A 81 52.07 17.21 58.09
N TYR A 82 52.48 16.13 57.43
CA TYR A 82 51.57 15.36 56.56
C TYR A 82 50.44 14.67 57.32
N GLN A 83 50.67 14.19 58.55
CA GLN A 83 49.62 13.67 59.42
C GLN A 83 48.58 14.74 59.76
N ASN A 84 49.01 15.98 60.01
CA ASN A 84 48.10 17.11 60.24
C ASN A 84 47.35 17.56 58.98
N ILE A 85 47.98 17.45 57.81
CA ILE A 85 47.34 17.72 56.50
C ILE A 85 46.28 16.66 56.15
N LYS A 86 46.35 15.46 56.75
CA LYS A 86 45.41 14.34 56.59
C LYS A 86 45.25 13.88 55.14
N PHE A 87 46.34 13.87 54.37
CA PHE A 87 46.35 13.37 53.00
C PHE A 87 47.13 12.05 52.92
N PRO A 88 46.44 10.89 52.84
CA PRO A 88 47.07 9.58 53.00
C PRO A 88 48.26 9.27 52.07
N PRO A 89 48.25 9.63 50.76
CA PRO A 89 49.40 9.37 49.89
C PRO A 89 50.70 10.05 50.35
N LEU A 90 50.61 11.29 50.86
CA LEU A 90 51.79 12.00 51.37
C LEU A 90 52.24 11.47 52.73
N ILE A 91 51.30 10.99 53.56
CA ILE A 91 51.61 10.32 54.81
C ILE A 91 52.38 9.01 54.55
N ALA A 92 51.95 8.22 53.57
CA ALA A 92 52.65 7.00 53.15
C ALA A 92 54.09 7.31 52.69
N ASN A 93 54.28 8.32 51.85
CA ASN A 93 55.61 8.75 51.41
C ASN A 93 56.52 9.19 52.56
N ALA A 94 56.00 9.92 53.54
CA ALA A 94 56.79 10.29 54.71
C ALA A 94 57.14 9.09 55.60
N TYR A 95 56.24 8.12 55.75
CA TYR A 95 56.58 6.87 56.44
C TYR A 95 57.66 6.07 55.70
N SER A 96 57.66 6.03 54.36
CA SER A 96 58.76 5.45 53.58
C SER A 96 60.10 6.12 53.88
N LEU A 97 60.12 7.46 53.89
CA LEU A 97 61.34 8.22 54.21
C LEU A 97 61.83 7.96 55.64
N VAL A 98 60.92 7.93 56.61
CA VAL A 98 61.25 7.61 58.01
C VAL A 98 61.79 6.19 58.13
N ALA A 99 61.23 5.23 57.38
CA ALA A 99 61.71 3.85 57.37
C ALA A 99 63.14 3.75 56.84
N GLU A 100 63.44 4.36 55.68
CA GLU A 100 64.78 4.35 55.08
C GLU A 100 65.85 4.99 55.99
N ILE A 101 65.50 6.09 56.66
CA ILE A 101 66.40 6.76 57.60
C ILE A 101 66.61 5.94 58.87
N ALA A 102 65.55 5.33 59.41
CA ALA A 102 65.64 4.49 60.60
C ALA A 102 66.47 3.24 60.36
N ASP A 103 66.33 2.61 59.19
CA ASP A 103 67.14 1.47 58.75
C ASP A 103 68.63 1.85 58.64
N SER A 104 68.91 3.02 58.03
CA SER A 104 70.27 3.56 57.92
C SER A 104 70.91 3.92 59.27
N LEU A 105 70.12 4.11 60.32
CA LEU A 105 70.56 4.34 61.70
C LEU A 105 70.72 3.05 62.52
N GLY A 106 70.32 1.90 61.99
CA GLY A 106 70.25 0.63 62.71
C GLY A 106 69.08 0.50 63.69
N ASP A 107 68.08 1.40 63.62
CA ASP A 107 66.86 1.35 64.42
C ASP A 107 65.76 0.56 63.68
N PHE A 108 65.95 -0.76 63.67
CA PHE A 108 65.06 -1.68 62.93
C PHE A 108 63.62 -1.67 63.46
N ALA A 109 63.39 -1.36 64.74
CA ALA A 109 62.05 -1.31 65.32
C ALA A 109 61.25 -0.13 64.74
N SER A 110 61.86 1.06 64.70
CA SER A 110 61.25 2.23 64.08
C SER A 110 61.07 2.06 62.57
N ALA A 111 62.04 1.44 61.89
CA ALA A 111 61.96 1.16 60.45
C ALA A 111 60.77 0.22 60.14
N TYR A 112 60.64 -0.88 60.88
CA TYR A 112 59.52 -1.80 60.71
C TYR A 112 58.16 -1.13 60.96
N HIS A 113 58.04 -0.35 62.03
CA HIS A 113 56.80 0.36 62.33
C HIS A 113 56.41 1.32 61.19
N ALA A 114 57.36 2.09 60.67
CA ALA A 114 57.11 3.02 59.57
C ALA A 114 56.69 2.28 58.28
N LEU A 115 57.38 1.19 57.90
CA LEU A 115 56.98 0.35 56.76
C LEU A 115 55.58 -0.25 56.93
N TYR A 116 55.23 -0.70 58.14
CA TYR A 116 53.90 -1.25 58.40
C TYR A 116 52.79 -0.20 58.20
N GLN A 117 53.02 1.04 58.64
CA GLN A 117 52.05 2.13 58.45
C GLN A 117 51.94 2.56 56.99
N GLU A 118 53.05 2.64 56.26
CA GLU A 118 53.08 2.91 54.82
C GLU A 118 52.23 1.87 54.07
N LYS A 119 52.53 0.58 54.26
CA LYS A 119 51.80 -0.52 53.61
C LYS A 119 50.30 -0.48 53.89
N LYS A 120 49.90 -0.25 55.15
CA LYS A 120 48.49 -0.16 55.54
C LYS A 120 47.75 0.95 54.79
N ILE A 121 48.39 2.10 54.58
CA ILE A 121 47.81 3.22 53.85
C ILE A 121 47.74 2.91 52.35
N THR A 122 48.82 2.37 51.78
CA THR A 122 48.93 2.01 50.36
C THR A 122 47.89 0.96 49.95
N ASP A 123 47.69 -0.09 50.76
CA ASP A 123 46.67 -1.12 50.53
C ASP A 123 45.23 -0.54 50.51
N SER A 124 44.96 0.42 51.39
CA SER A 124 43.66 1.11 51.44
C SER A 124 43.42 2.03 50.24
N LEU A 125 44.46 2.67 49.70
CA LEU A 125 44.36 3.56 48.54
C LEU A 125 44.05 2.79 47.26
N ASN A 126 44.75 1.68 47.04
CA ASN A 126 44.58 0.84 45.85
C ASN A 126 43.16 0.25 45.73
N THR A 127 42.56 -0.13 46.86
CA THR A 127 41.20 -0.70 46.88
C THR A 127 40.15 0.31 46.39
N ALA A 128 40.26 1.57 46.81
CA ALA A 128 39.31 2.62 46.45
C ALA A 128 39.47 3.11 45.00
N GLU A 129 40.70 3.18 44.48
CA GLU A 129 40.98 3.57 43.10
C GLU A 129 40.50 2.52 42.10
N ASN A 130 40.77 1.24 42.37
CA ASN A 130 40.32 0.14 41.52
C ASN A 130 38.79 0.05 41.47
N ALA A 131 38.09 0.24 42.60
CA ALA A 131 36.62 0.26 42.62
C ALA A 131 36.04 1.37 41.73
N LYS A 132 36.63 2.57 41.77
CA LYS A 132 36.21 3.68 40.90
C LYS A 132 36.46 3.37 39.42
N ALA A 133 37.63 2.85 39.08
CA ALA A 133 37.97 2.48 37.71
C ALA A 133 37.00 1.43 37.13
N VAL A 134 36.65 0.40 37.91
CA VAL A 134 35.66 -0.62 37.51
C VAL A 134 34.30 0.01 37.24
N THR A 135 33.79 0.85 38.17
CA THR A 135 32.47 1.49 37.99
C THR A 135 32.43 2.41 36.76
N GLU A 136 33.54 3.08 36.44
CA GLU A 136 33.61 3.94 35.26
C GLU A 136 33.60 3.12 33.96
N VAL A 137 34.32 1.99 33.93
CA VAL A 137 34.33 1.07 32.80
C VAL A 137 32.95 0.44 32.60
N GLU A 138 32.29 -0.02 33.66
CA GLU A 138 30.92 -0.54 33.60
C GLU A 138 29.94 0.49 33.06
N LYS A 139 30.01 1.74 33.55
CA LYS A 139 29.17 2.83 33.06
C LYS A 139 29.38 3.08 31.57
N LYS A 140 30.64 3.14 31.11
CA LYS A 140 30.97 3.31 29.68
C LYS A 140 30.47 2.13 28.85
N TYR A 141 30.61 0.90 29.35
CA TYR A 141 30.11 -0.30 28.70
C TYR A 141 28.58 -0.27 28.53
N HIS A 142 27.85 0.02 29.61
CA HIS A 142 26.39 0.13 29.58
C HIS A 142 25.92 1.26 28.66
N GLN A 143 26.60 2.41 28.67
CA GLN A 143 26.30 3.50 27.76
C GLN A 143 26.47 3.09 26.30
N ALA A 144 27.61 2.49 25.94
CA ALA A 144 27.86 2.03 24.57
C ALA A 144 26.84 0.97 24.12
N LYS A 145 26.45 0.05 25.02
CA LYS A 145 25.41 -0.96 24.75
C LYS A 145 24.05 -0.30 24.47
N ASN A 146 23.64 0.66 25.31
CA ASN A 146 22.38 1.38 25.13
C ASN A 146 22.35 2.18 23.82
N GLU A 147 23.45 2.87 23.49
CA GLU A 147 23.57 3.61 22.22
C GLU A 147 23.44 2.68 21.01
N LYS A 148 24.06 1.49 21.06
CA LYS A 148 23.92 0.49 19.99
C LYS A 148 22.46 0.03 19.85
N THR A 149 21.80 -0.31 20.96
CA THR A 149 20.40 -0.72 20.97
C THR A 149 19.47 0.38 20.42
N ILE A 150 19.68 1.65 20.80
CA ILE A 150 18.91 2.78 20.26
C ILE A 150 19.07 2.89 18.74
N ARG A 151 20.29 2.71 18.21
CA ARG A 151 20.53 2.72 16.75
C ARG A 151 19.79 1.60 16.04
N GLU A 152 19.84 0.38 16.58
CA GLU A 152 19.13 -0.79 16.01
C GLU A 152 17.62 -0.59 16.03
N LEU A 153 17.04 -0.10 17.14
CA LEU A 153 15.62 0.21 17.21
C LEU A 153 15.21 1.30 16.22
N ASN A 154 16.03 2.34 16.05
CA ASN A 154 15.75 3.39 15.08
C ASN A 154 15.79 2.88 13.63
N GLN A 155 16.73 1.99 13.30
CA GLN A 155 16.77 1.32 11.99
C GLN A 155 15.52 0.46 11.77
N GLN A 156 15.10 -0.34 12.76
CA GLN A 156 13.87 -1.12 12.67
C GLN A 156 12.65 -0.24 12.46
N LYS A 157 12.51 0.86 13.22
CA LYS A 157 11.42 1.83 13.04
C LYS A 157 11.38 2.43 11.65
N GLN A 158 12.54 2.79 11.07
CA GLN A 158 12.62 3.29 9.70
C GLN A 158 12.15 2.25 8.68
N ILE A 159 12.55 0.98 8.83
CA ILE A 159 12.10 -0.11 7.95
C ILE A 159 10.58 -0.28 8.04
N TYR A 160 10.00 -0.33 9.24
CA TYR A 160 8.56 -0.45 9.40
C TYR A 160 7.78 0.74 8.82
N ALA A 161 8.31 1.97 8.97
CA ALA A 161 7.70 3.15 8.37
C ALA A 161 7.70 3.08 6.83
N LEU A 162 8.82 2.64 6.23
CA LEU A 162 8.91 2.44 4.77
C LEU A 162 7.96 1.36 4.28
N LEU A 163 7.84 0.24 5.01
CA LEU A 163 6.90 -0.83 4.68
C LEU A 163 5.44 -0.36 4.78
N ALA A 164 5.10 0.45 5.77
CA ALA A 164 3.76 1.03 5.91
C ALA A 164 3.43 1.96 4.74
N ILE A 165 4.37 2.83 4.34
CA ILE A 165 4.20 3.71 3.17
C ILE A 165 4.06 2.90 1.89
N ALA A 166 4.91 1.88 1.69
CA ALA A 166 4.84 1.00 0.53
C ALA A 166 3.49 0.26 0.46
N GLY A 167 2.98 -0.22 1.60
CA GLY A 167 1.67 -0.84 1.71
C GLY A 167 0.52 0.10 1.34
N LEU A 168 0.56 1.35 1.82
CA LEU A 168 -0.43 2.38 1.46
C LEU A 168 -0.39 2.73 -0.03
N LEU A 169 0.80 2.85 -0.61
CA LEU A 169 0.96 3.09 -2.05
C LEU A 169 0.43 1.92 -2.87
N ALA A 170 0.74 0.68 -2.49
CA ALA A 170 0.23 -0.51 -3.16
C ALA A 170 -1.30 -0.58 -3.10
N ALA A 171 -1.90 -0.31 -1.93
CA ALA A 171 -3.35 -0.24 -1.78
C ALA A 171 -3.97 0.85 -2.67
N GLY A 172 -3.34 2.02 -2.76
CA GLY A 172 -3.76 3.11 -3.65
C GLY A 172 -3.73 2.71 -5.14
N VAL A 173 -2.67 2.04 -5.59
CA VAL A 173 -2.55 1.54 -6.97
C VAL A 173 -3.62 0.50 -7.28
N ILE A 174 -3.86 -0.44 -6.37
CA ILE A 174 -4.89 -1.47 -6.53
C ILE A 174 -6.28 -0.82 -6.60
N ALA A 175 -6.60 0.10 -5.69
CA ALA A 175 -7.86 0.81 -5.69
C ALA A 175 -8.06 1.63 -6.98
N PHE A 176 -7.01 2.31 -7.46
CA PHE A 176 -7.04 3.04 -8.72
C PHE A 176 -7.28 2.11 -9.92
N TYR A 177 -6.60 0.97 -9.97
CA TYR A 177 -6.78 -0.03 -11.03
C TYR A 177 -8.21 -0.57 -11.08
N LEU A 178 -8.76 -0.96 -9.93
CA LEU A 178 -10.14 -1.45 -9.82
C LEU A 178 -11.17 -0.38 -10.24
N ARG A 179 -10.95 0.87 -9.82
CA ARG A 179 -11.79 2.00 -10.23
C ARG A 179 -11.75 2.21 -11.75
N GLN A 180 -10.57 2.16 -12.35
CA GLN A 180 -10.42 2.33 -13.80
C GLN A 180 -11.13 1.21 -14.58
N GLN A 181 -11.06 -0.02 -14.10
CA GLN A 181 -11.75 -1.16 -14.70
C GLN A 181 -13.28 -1.01 -14.61
N SER A 182 -13.79 -0.57 -13.45
CA SER A 182 -15.22 -0.28 -13.26
C SER A 182 -15.72 0.82 -14.21
N LEU A 183 -14.96 1.91 -14.37
CA LEU A 183 -15.30 3.00 -15.28
C LEU A 183 -15.34 2.53 -16.74
N LYS A 184 -14.37 1.74 -17.19
CA LYS A 184 -14.35 1.16 -18.55
C LYS A 184 -15.56 0.27 -18.81
N ASN A 185 -15.93 -0.58 -17.83
CA ASN A 185 -17.11 -1.44 -17.94
C ASN A 185 -18.40 -0.60 -18.02
N LYS A 186 -18.52 0.44 -17.18
CA LYS A 186 -19.67 1.35 -17.19
C LYS A 186 -19.79 2.08 -18.53
N GLN A 187 -18.68 2.58 -19.07
CA GLN A 187 -18.67 3.23 -20.37
C GLN A 187 -19.12 2.28 -21.48
N LYS A 188 -18.62 1.04 -21.50
CA LYS A 188 -19.03 0.03 -22.48
C LYS A 188 -20.53 -0.28 -22.40
N ILE A 189 -21.10 -0.37 -21.19
CA ILE A 189 -22.54 -0.57 -20.98
C ILE A 189 -23.32 0.62 -21.56
N LEU A 190 -22.93 1.85 -21.22
CA LEU A 190 -23.58 3.07 -21.71
C LEU A 190 -23.53 3.21 -23.25
N GLU A 191 -22.37 2.91 -23.86
CA GLU A 191 -22.22 2.90 -25.31
C GLU A 191 -23.12 1.85 -25.98
N THR A 192 -23.25 0.67 -25.36
CA THR A 192 -24.14 -0.40 -25.82
C THR A 192 -25.60 0.02 -25.69
N GLU A 193 -26.00 0.59 -24.54
CA GLU A 193 -27.36 1.13 -24.33
C GLU A 193 -27.69 2.24 -25.34
N GLN A 194 -26.75 3.16 -25.59
CA GLN A 194 -26.96 4.23 -26.56
C GLN A 194 -27.13 3.67 -27.98
N ARG A 195 -26.32 2.68 -28.37
CA ARG A 195 -26.46 2.00 -29.66
C ARG A 195 -27.82 1.31 -29.79
N LEU A 196 -28.25 0.60 -28.75
CA LEU A 196 -29.54 -0.08 -28.75
C LEU A 196 -30.70 0.92 -28.78
N ASN A 197 -30.64 2.02 -28.02
CA ASN A 197 -31.65 3.08 -28.07
C ASN A 197 -31.79 3.67 -29.47
N ARG A 198 -30.67 3.89 -30.18
CA ARG A 198 -30.70 4.33 -31.59
C ARG A 198 -31.29 3.28 -32.53
N ALA A 199 -31.14 1.99 -32.21
CA ALA A 199 -31.66 0.87 -33.00
C ALA A 199 -33.13 0.51 -32.70
N ARG A 200 -33.78 1.13 -31.68
CA ARG A 200 -35.19 0.84 -31.33
C ARG A 200 -36.19 1.29 -32.40
N MET A 201 -35.84 2.30 -33.21
CA MET A 201 -36.65 2.67 -34.38
C MET A 201 -36.04 1.97 -35.59
N ASN A 202 -36.78 1.10 -36.27
CA ASN A 202 -36.41 0.60 -37.60
C ASN A 202 -36.96 1.59 -38.65
N PRO A 203 -36.22 2.64 -39.04
CA PRO A 203 -36.76 3.69 -39.90
C PRO A 203 -37.04 3.13 -41.31
N HIS A 204 -36.34 2.05 -41.68
CA HIS A 204 -36.50 1.34 -42.93
C HIS A 204 -37.83 0.60 -42.97
N PHE A 205 -38.27 -0.06 -41.89
CA PHE A 205 -39.59 -0.67 -41.84
C PHE A 205 -40.69 0.37 -42.07
N PHE A 206 -40.67 1.50 -41.35
CA PHE A 206 -41.68 2.56 -41.52
C PHE A 206 -41.66 3.16 -42.93
N PHE A 207 -40.48 3.40 -43.49
CA PHE A 207 -40.36 3.93 -44.85
C PHE A 207 -40.84 2.92 -45.91
N ASN A 208 -40.52 1.64 -45.73
CA ASN A 208 -40.93 0.56 -46.64
C ASN A 208 -42.41 0.28 -46.56
N ALA A 209 -42.98 0.30 -45.37
CA ALA A 209 -44.40 0.12 -45.14
C ALA A 209 -45.18 1.29 -45.77
N LEU A 210 -44.72 2.53 -45.59
CA LEU A 210 -45.29 3.71 -46.27
C LEU A 210 -45.21 3.60 -47.79
N THR A 211 -44.08 3.12 -48.32
CA THR A 211 -43.89 2.90 -49.77
C THR A 211 -44.81 1.80 -50.30
N ALA A 212 -45.04 0.73 -49.55
CA ALA A 212 -45.97 -0.34 -49.92
C ALA A 212 -47.41 0.18 -49.95
N LEU A 213 -47.78 1.00 -48.96
CA LEU A 213 -49.07 1.65 -48.93
C LEU A 213 -49.26 2.61 -50.11
N GLN A 214 -48.24 3.39 -50.46
CA GLN A 214 -48.29 4.26 -51.63
C GLN A 214 -48.55 3.44 -52.91
N ARG A 215 -47.89 2.29 -53.08
CA ARG A 215 -48.13 1.41 -54.25
C ARG A 215 -49.53 0.79 -54.25
N PHE A 216 -50.04 0.39 -53.08
CA PHE A 216 -51.40 -0.11 -52.94
C PHE A 216 -52.42 0.99 -53.30
N ALA A 217 -52.22 2.20 -52.79
CA ALA A 217 -53.03 3.38 -53.13
C ALA A 217 -53.03 3.71 -54.63
N MET A 218 -51.92 3.46 -55.32
CA MET A 218 -51.82 3.65 -56.78
C MET A 218 -52.48 2.54 -57.59
N LYS A 219 -52.71 1.34 -57.03
CA LYS A 219 -53.35 0.21 -57.71
C LYS A 219 -54.85 0.14 -57.47
N GLU A 220 -55.33 0.61 -56.32
CA GLU A 220 -56.72 0.47 -55.90
C GLU A 220 -57.60 1.62 -56.41
N ASN A 221 -58.54 1.33 -57.30
CA ASN A 221 -59.46 2.34 -57.87
C ASN A 221 -60.66 2.68 -56.97
N ASN A 222 -60.75 2.08 -55.78
CA ASN A 222 -61.85 2.30 -54.83
C ASN A 222 -61.38 3.12 -53.61
N GLY A 223 -61.73 4.41 -53.61
CA GLY A 223 -61.34 5.34 -52.55
C GLY A 223 -61.80 4.96 -51.13
N VAL A 224 -62.91 4.22 -50.99
CA VAL A 224 -63.42 3.78 -49.67
C VAL A 224 -62.61 2.60 -49.13
N ALA A 225 -62.29 1.62 -49.99
CA ALA A 225 -61.44 0.49 -49.64
C ALA A 225 -60.01 0.94 -49.29
N LEU A 226 -59.51 1.94 -50.04
CA LEU A 226 -58.22 2.56 -49.77
C LEU A 226 -58.20 3.29 -48.42
N ALA A 227 -59.21 4.12 -48.13
CA ALA A 227 -59.30 4.84 -46.86
C ALA A 227 -59.37 3.88 -45.64
N SER A 228 -60.14 2.79 -45.75
CA SER A 228 -60.22 1.78 -44.69
C SER A 228 -58.88 1.06 -44.46
N SER A 229 -58.20 0.68 -45.55
CA SER A 229 -56.89 0.02 -45.47
C SER A 229 -55.81 0.94 -44.91
N LEU A 230 -55.84 2.23 -45.27
CA LEU A 230 -54.95 3.26 -44.74
C LEU A 230 -55.17 3.52 -43.24
N SER A 231 -56.42 3.52 -42.79
CA SER A 231 -56.76 3.66 -41.37
C SER A 231 -56.24 2.47 -40.55
N LYS A 232 -56.45 1.23 -41.01
CA LYS A 232 -55.90 0.01 -40.38
C LYS A 232 -54.38 0.05 -40.34
N PHE A 233 -53.74 0.46 -41.43
CA PHE A 233 -52.30 0.57 -41.52
C PHE A 233 -51.72 1.62 -40.56
N SER A 234 -52.35 2.79 -40.47
CA SER A 234 -51.94 3.86 -39.55
C SER A 234 -52.09 3.45 -38.09
N HIS A 235 -53.13 2.67 -37.77
CA HIS A 235 -53.31 2.09 -36.44
C HIS A 235 -52.18 1.12 -36.09
N ILE A 236 -51.90 0.14 -36.97
CA ILE A 236 -50.81 -0.84 -36.77
C ILE A 236 -49.45 -0.13 -36.63
N MET A 237 -49.16 0.88 -37.46
CA MET A 237 -47.91 1.64 -37.32
C MET A 237 -47.80 2.35 -35.98
N ARG A 238 -48.90 2.95 -35.50
CA ARG A 238 -48.91 3.64 -34.22
C ARG A 238 -48.70 2.66 -33.07
N GLU A 239 -49.39 1.52 -33.07
CA GLU A 239 -49.22 0.49 -32.04
C GLU A 239 -47.82 -0.13 -32.08
N THR A 240 -47.27 -0.35 -33.27
CA THR A 240 -45.87 -0.77 -33.49
C THR A 240 -44.87 0.23 -32.92
N LEU A 241 -45.11 1.54 -33.11
CA LEU A 241 -44.27 2.59 -32.53
C LEU A 241 -44.36 2.57 -31.00
N GLU A 242 -45.56 2.57 -30.44
CA GLU A 242 -45.78 2.57 -28.98
C GLU A 242 -45.20 1.31 -28.31
N SER A 243 -45.26 0.14 -28.96
CA SER A 243 -44.68 -1.11 -28.45
C SER A 243 -43.15 -1.12 -28.50
N SER A 244 -42.55 -0.51 -29.53
CA SER A 244 -41.09 -0.43 -29.71
C SER A 244 -40.37 0.36 -28.59
N TYR A 245 -41.10 1.22 -27.87
CA TYR A 245 -40.56 1.98 -26.74
C TYR A 245 -40.48 1.17 -25.45
N LYS A 246 -41.26 0.09 -25.31
CA LYS A 246 -41.24 -0.75 -24.10
C LYS A 246 -39.98 -1.61 -24.09
N GLU A 247 -39.36 -1.75 -22.92
CA GLU A 247 -38.16 -2.60 -22.76
C GLU A 247 -38.52 -4.09 -22.79
N TYR A 248 -39.67 -4.44 -22.20
CA TYR A 248 -40.23 -5.79 -22.15
C TYR A 248 -41.70 -5.75 -22.57
N VAL A 249 -42.16 -6.83 -23.20
CA VAL A 249 -43.55 -7.07 -23.60
C VAL A 249 -43.92 -8.50 -23.22
N THR A 250 -45.21 -8.76 -23.04
CA THR A 250 -45.65 -10.15 -22.81
C THR A 250 -45.54 -10.96 -24.10
N ILE A 251 -45.39 -12.28 -24.01
CA ILE A 251 -45.37 -13.14 -25.21
C ILE A 251 -46.64 -12.92 -26.05
N ARG A 252 -47.80 -12.71 -25.40
CA ARG A 252 -49.06 -12.37 -26.08
C ARG A 252 -48.95 -11.07 -26.87
N GLN A 253 -48.39 -10.01 -26.29
CA GLN A 253 -48.18 -8.75 -26.98
C GLN A 253 -47.22 -8.89 -28.17
N GLU A 254 -46.14 -9.66 -28.03
CA GLU A 254 -45.23 -9.94 -29.13
C GLU A 254 -45.93 -10.73 -30.25
N LEU A 255 -46.74 -11.74 -29.92
CA LEU A 255 -47.48 -12.53 -30.90
C LEU A 255 -48.49 -11.69 -31.71
N GLU A 256 -49.27 -10.83 -31.04
CA GLU A 256 -50.20 -9.91 -31.73
C GLU A 256 -49.43 -8.95 -32.65
N PHE A 257 -48.34 -8.38 -32.15
CA PHE A 257 -47.48 -7.51 -32.96
C PHE A 257 -46.90 -8.24 -34.18
N LEU A 258 -46.35 -9.45 -34.00
CA LEU A 258 -45.78 -10.23 -35.09
C LEU A 258 -46.83 -10.59 -36.14
N LYS A 259 -48.06 -10.89 -35.71
CA LYS A 259 -49.17 -11.18 -36.62
C LYS A 259 -49.49 -9.97 -37.48
N GLU A 260 -49.70 -8.80 -36.88
CA GLU A 260 -49.95 -7.56 -37.62
C GLU A 260 -48.80 -7.19 -38.58
N TYR A 261 -47.57 -7.33 -38.10
CA TYR A 261 -46.36 -7.10 -38.87
C TYR A 261 -46.28 -8.01 -40.10
N LEU A 262 -46.50 -9.33 -39.92
CA LEU A 262 -46.44 -10.31 -41.00
C LEU A 262 -47.58 -10.12 -42.01
N GLU A 263 -48.76 -9.69 -41.58
CA GLU A 263 -49.84 -9.32 -42.49
C GLU A 263 -49.46 -8.11 -43.36
N ILE A 264 -48.82 -7.08 -42.80
CA ILE A 264 -48.28 -5.95 -43.59
C ILE A 264 -47.24 -6.44 -44.59
N GLN A 265 -46.32 -7.32 -44.17
CA GLN A 265 -45.31 -7.88 -45.08
C GLN A 265 -45.94 -8.74 -46.19
N LYS A 266 -47.01 -9.49 -45.90
CA LYS A 266 -47.77 -10.23 -46.93
C LYS A 266 -48.43 -9.30 -47.95
N MET A 267 -48.92 -8.11 -47.54
CA MET A 267 -49.43 -7.11 -48.48
C MET A 267 -48.33 -6.57 -49.40
N ARG A 268 -47.11 -6.40 -48.86
CA ARG A 268 -45.92 -5.92 -49.62
C ARG A 268 -45.36 -6.99 -50.56
N PHE A 269 -45.38 -8.25 -50.14
CA PHE A 269 -44.86 -9.41 -50.87
C PHE A 269 -45.95 -10.49 -51.07
N PRO A 270 -46.94 -10.22 -51.94
CA PRO A 270 -48.07 -11.12 -52.13
C PRO A 270 -47.60 -12.50 -52.60
N SER A 271 -48.10 -13.56 -51.97
CA SER A 271 -47.81 -14.96 -52.29
C SER A 271 -46.34 -15.38 -52.17
N THR A 272 -45.48 -14.56 -51.56
CA THR A 272 -44.06 -14.89 -51.39
C THR A 272 -43.82 -15.85 -50.23
N PHE A 273 -44.60 -15.76 -49.15
CA PHE A 273 -44.42 -16.60 -47.97
C PHE A 273 -45.72 -16.85 -47.18
N ASN A 274 -45.73 -17.93 -46.40
CA ASN A 274 -46.66 -18.22 -45.32
C ASN A 274 -45.93 -18.18 -43.98
N TYR A 275 -46.72 -18.06 -42.91
CA TYR A 275 -46.16 -18.08 -41.56
C TYR A 275 -47.02 -18.88 -40.59
N SER A 276 -46.39 -19.39 -39.55
CA SER A 276 -47.04 -20.01 -38.39
C SER A 276 -46.41 -19.52 -37.10
N LEU A 277 -47.26 -19.14 -36.13
CA LEU A 277 -46.84 -18.74 -34.79
C LEU A 277 -47.42 -19.76 -33.81
N MET A 278 -46.54 -20.47 -33.10
CA MET A 278 -46.90 -21.55 -32.20
C MET A 278 -46.41 -21.24 -30.79
N ILE A 279 -47.27 -21.50 -29.81
CA ILE A 279 -46.92 -21.37 -28.39
C ILE A 279 -47.23 -22.68 -27.68
N ASP A 280 -46.30 -23.12 -26.84
CA ASP A 280 -46.51 -24.25 -25.96
C ASP A 280 -47.61 -23.94 -24.92
N GLY A 281 -48.50 -24.90 -24.68
CA GLY A 281 -49.63 -24.72 -23.76
C GLY A 281 -49.22 -24.51 -22.30
N GLU A 282 -47.98 -24.87 -21.95
CA GLU A 282 -47.40 -24.63 -20.62
C GLU A 282 -46.99 -23.17 -20.38
N LEU A 283 -46.92 -22.33 -21.41
CA LEU A 283 -46.55 -20.92 -21.30
C LEU A 283 -47.79 -20.04 -21.07
N ASP A 284 -47.84 -19.32 -19.94
CA ASP A 284 -48.78 -18.22 -19.78
C ASP A 284 -48.31 -17.00 -20.58
N ALA A 285 -48.76 -16.92 -21.84
CA ALA A 285 -48.42 -15.83 -22.75
C ALA A 285 -48.79 -14.43 -22.20
N GLY A 286 -49.77 -14.35 -21.30
CA GLY A 286 -50.28 -13.11 -20.77
C GLY A 286 -49.41 -12.50 -19.67
N ASP A 287 -48.64 -13.32 -18.95
CA ASP A 287 -47.85 -12.90 -17.79
C ASP A 287 -46.34 -13.01 -18.04
N ILE A 288 -45.91 -13.88 -18.96
CA ILE A 288 -44.49 -14.06 -19.27
C ILE A 288 -43.97 -12.90 -20.13
N LEU A 289 -42.91 -12.24 -19.64
CA LEU A 289 -42.23 -11.13 -20.31
C LEU A 289 -41.03 -11.59 -21.13
N ILE A 290 -40.87 -11.01 -22.31
CA ILE A 290 -39.69 -11.14 -23.17
C ILE A 290 -39.18 -9.74 -23.59
N PRO A 291 -37.88 -9.59 -23.90
CA PRO A 291 -37.37 -8.33 -24.43
C PRO A 291 -38.06 -8.00 -25.76
N SER A 292 -38.58 -6.78 -25.88
CA SER A 292 -39.29 -6.35 -27.09
C SER A 292 -38.40 -6.42 -28.34
N MET A 293 -38.98 -6.72 -29.50
CA MET A 293 -38.28 -6.68 -30.79
C MET A 293 -37.05 -7.62 -30.89
N ILE A 294 -36.98 -8.67 -30.07
CA ILE A 294 -35.86 -9.63 -30.10
C ILE A 294 -35.97 -10.63 -31.26
N ILE A 295 -37.20 -10.84 -31.76
CA ILE A 295 -37.52 -11.80 -32.82
C ILE A 295 -37.48 -11.13 -34.21
N GLN A 296 -37.94 -9.87 -34.28
CA GLN A 296 -38.16 -9.13 -35.52
C GLN A 296 -36.97 -9.15 -36.51
N PRO A 297 -35.70 -8.94 -36.10
CA PRO A 297 -34.59 -8.90 -37.06
C PRO A 297 -34.41 -10.22 -37.83
N PHE A 298 -34.77 -11.35 -37.23
CA PHE A 298 -34.68 -12.65 -37.88
C PHE A 298 -35.83 -12.85 -38.87
N ILE A 299 -37.04 -12.45 -38.49
CA ILE A 299 -38.20 -12.44 -39.38
C ILE A 299 -37.95 -11.54 -40.61
N GLU A 300 -37.39 -10.35 -40.39
CA GLU A 300 -37.00 -9.43 -41.46
C GLU A 300 -35.99 -10.06 -42.42
N ASN A 301 -34.96 -10.71 -41.89
CA ASN A 301 -33.96 -11.40 -42.71
C ASN A 301 -34.59 -12.53 -43.53
N SER A 302 -35.48 -13.35 -42.96
CA SER A 302 -36.14 -14.42 -43.69
C SER A 302 -36.99 -13.87 -44.84
N ILE A 303 -37.75 -12.79 -44.63
CA ILE A 303 -38.63 -12.21 -45.66
C ILE A 303 -37.85 -11.45 -46.73
N GLU A 304 -36.97 -10.52 -46.34
CA GLU A 304 -36.29 -9.63 -47.28
C GLU A 304 -35.13 -10.31 -48.02
N HIS A 305 -34.51 -11.32 -47.42
CA HIS A 305 -33.32 -11.98 -47.98
C HIS A 305 -33.51 -13.47 -48.17
N GLY A 306 -34.10 -14.17 -47.19
CA GLY A 306 -34.30 -15.62 -47.24
C GLY A 306 -35.22 -16.07 -48.37
N PHE A 307 -36.31 -15.31 -48.62
CA PHE A 307 -37.34 -15.64 -49.62
C PHE A 307 -37.19 -14.89 -50.95
N ALA A 308 -36.24 -13.97 -51.07
CA ALA A 308 -36.14 -13.11 -52.26
C ALA A 308 -35.76 -13.87 -53.55
N ALA A 309 -35.07 -15.00 -53.44
CA ALA A 309 -34.50 -15.73 -54.58
C ALA A 309 -34.98 -17.20 -54.69
N ILE A 310 -36.00 -17.60 -53.93
CA ILE A 310 -36.56 -18.96 -53.99
C ILE A 310 -37.67 -19.07 -55.04
N SER A 311 -37.80 -20.25 -55.65
CA SER A 311 -38.82 -20.55 -56.67
C SER A 311 -40.12 -21.11 -56.10
N TYR A 312 -40.18 -21.31 -54.79
CA TYR A 312 -41.31 -21.85 -54.04
C TYR A 312 -41.77 -20.85 -52.98
N THR A 313 -42.94 -21.09 -52.37
CA THR A 313 -43.45 -20.23 -51.29
C THR A 313 -42.61 -20.42 -50.03
N GLY A 314 -42.12 -19.31 -49.47
CA GLY A 314 -41.41 -19.29 -48.20
C GLY A 314 -42.32 -19.74 -47.05
N GLU A 315 -41.77 -20.46 -46.09
CA GLU A 315 -42.47 -20.91 -44.88
C GLU A 315 -41.66 -20.41 -43.69
N LEU A 316 -42.26 -19.50 -42.92
CA LEU A 316 -41.69 -18.97 -41.68
C LEU A 316 -42.43 -19.56 -40.48
N ARG A 317 -41.70 -20.10 -39.51
CA ARG A 317 -42.30 -20.65 -38.30
C ARG A 317 -41.60 -20.08 -37.07
N VAL A 318 -42.39 -19.66 -36.10
CA VAL A 318 -41.91 -19.18 -34.79
C VAL A 318 -42.57 -20.02 -33.70
N ASP A 319 -41.77 -20.74 -32.94
CA ASP A 319 -42.22 -21.56 -31.81
C ASP A 319 -41.70 -20.99 -30.48
N PHE A 320 -42.59 -20.85 -29.51
CA PHE A 320 -42.26 -20.53 -28.13
C PHE A 320 -42.45 -21.77 -27.27
N LYS A 321 -41.41 -22.19 -26.54
CA LYS A 321 -41.40 -23.38 -25.69
C LYS A 321 -40.84 -23.06 -24.31
N LEU A 322 -41.31 -23.78 -23.30
CA LEU A 322 -40.71 -23.77 -21.97
C LEU A 322 -39.80 -24.99 -21.83
N GLU A 323 -38.49 -24.77 -21.70
CA GLU A 323 -37.52 -25.86 -21.49
C GLU A 323 -36.61 -25.49 -20.30
N ASN A 324 -36.52 -26.36 -19.29
CA ASN A 324 -35.62 -26.17 -18.13
C ASN A 324 -35.75 -24.79 -17.43
N LYS A 325 -36.98 -24.29 -17.27
CA LYS A 325 -37.28 -22.94 -16.72
C LYS A 325 -36.70 -21.77 -17.55
N LEU A 326 -36.42 -22.02 -18.82
CA LEU A 326 -36.04 -20.99 -19.79
C LEU A 326 -37.10 -20.95 -20.89
N ILE A 327 -37.33 -19.76 -21.42
CA ILE A 327 -38.13 -19.57 -22.63
C ILE A 327 -37.21 -19.83 -23.80
N LYS A 328 -37.56 -20.80 -24.63
CA LYS A 328 -36.88 -21.10 -25.88
C LYS A 328 -37.75 -20.64 -27.03
N ILE A 329 -37.20 -19.76 -27.85
CA ILE A 329 -37.85 -19.24 -29.05
C ILE A 329 -37.08 -19.80 -30.24
N GLU A 330 -37.77 -20.51 -31.12
CA GLU A 330 -37.21 -21.11 -32.31
C GLU A 330 -37.86 -20.47 -33.54
N ILE A 331 -37.04 -19.87 -34.40
CA ILE A 331 -37.46 -19.22 -35.64
C ILE A 331 -36.84 -20.01 -36.78
N THR A 332 -37.67 -20.65 -37.60
CA THR A 332 -37.22 -21.46 -38.73
C THR A 332 -37.81 -20.95 -40.02
N ASP A 333 -36.99 -20.83 -41.04
CA ASP A 333 -37.43 -20.63 -42.41
C ASP A 333 -36.98 -21.76 -43.34
N ASN A 334 -37.61 -21.83 -44.51
CA ASN A 334 -37.23 -22.71 -45.61
C ASN A 334 -36.50 -21.97 -46.74
N GLY A 335 -35.90 -20.81 -46.48
CA GLY A 335 -35.30 -19.96 -47.52
C GLY A 335 -34.00 -20.51 -48.10
N GLN A 336 -33.23 -19.64 -48.75
CA GLN A 336 -31.94 -20.02 -49.36
C GLN A 336 -30.85 -20.51 -48.38
N GLY A 337 -31.03 -20.35 -47.06
CA GLY A 337 -30.03 -20.67 -46.04
C GLY A 337 -28.89 -19.67 -45.92
N LEU A 338 -27.95 -19.94 -45.01
CA LEU A 338 -26.74 -19.14 -44.78
C LEU A 338 -25.73 -19.36 -45.90
N SER A 339 -25.30 -18.30 -46.58
CA SER A 339 -24.27 -18.34 -47.62
C SER A 339 -22.86 -18.50 -47.04
N SER A 340 -21.91 -19.02 -47.82
CA SER A 340 -20.47 -19.09 -47.47
C SER A 340 -19.91 -17.75 -46.96
N PRO A 341 -18.90 -17.75 -46.06
CA PRO A 341 -18.37 -16.54 -45.44
C PRO A 341 -17.94 -15.49 -46.48
N GLY A 342 -18.43 -14.24 -46.35
CA GLY A 342 -18.00 -13.11 -47.20
C GLY A 342 -19.00 -12.53 -48.22
N SER A 343 -20.23 -13.04 -48.33
CA SER A 343 -21.28 -12.46 -49.19
C SER A 343 -21.91 -11.18 -48.58
N ARG A 344 -22.49 -10.30 -49.41
CA ARG A 344 -23.24 -9.10 -48.95
C ARG A 344 -24.42 -9.46 -48.03
N GLN A 345 -25.04 -10.63 -48.22
CA GLN A 345 -26.11 -11.16 -47.34
C GLN A 345 -25.58 -11.42 -45.92
N ASN A 346 -24.34 -11.88 -45.76
CA ASN A 346 -23.73 -12.07 -44.44
C ASN A 346 -23.50 -10.75 -43.70
N GLU A 347 -23.32 -9.62 -44.39
CA GLU A 347 -23.14 -8.30 -43.75
C GLU A 347 -24.44 -7.80 -43.09
N HIS A 348 -25.59 -7.99 -43.74
CA HIS A 348 -26.91 -7.64 -43.19
C HIS A 348 -27.29 -8.54 -42.00
N ILE A 349 -27.08 -9.86 -42.15
CA ILE A 349 -27.26 -10.83 -41.07
C ILE A 349 -26.33 -10.50 -39.90
N SER A 350 -25.10 -10.06 -40.15
CA SER A 350 -24.15 -9.65 -39.10
C SER A 350 -24.63 -8.41 -38.33
N ARG A 351 -25.25 -7.43 -39.00
CA ARG A 351 -25.79 -6.23 -38.33
C ARG A 351 -27.01 -6.57 -37.47
N ALA A 352 -27.96 -7.35 -38.00
CA ALA A 352 -29.12 -7.84 -37.25
C ALA A 352 -28.67 -8.68 -36.04
N SER A 353 -27.71 -9.57 -36.24
CA SER A 353 -27.13 -10.42 -35.18
C SER A 353 -26.39 -9.60 -34.13
N GLN A 354 -25.70 -8.51 -34.51
CA GLN A 354 -25.01 -7.65 -33.56
C GLN A 354 -25.98 -6.94 -32.62
N ILE A 355 -27.15 -6.48 -33.11
CA ILE A 355 -28.19 -5.86 -32.28
C ILE A 355 -28.71 -6.86 -31.24
N ILE A 356 -29.00 -8.10 -31.67
CA ILE A 356 -29.49 -9.13 -30.76
C ILE A 356 -28.42 -9.54 -29.75
N LYS A 357 -27.16 -9.63 -30.18
CA LYS A 357 -26.01 -9.90 -29.30
C LYS A 357 -25.85 -8.81 -28.23
N ASP A 358 -25.98 -7.55 -28.61
CA ASP A 358 -25.92 -6.41 -27.69
C ASP A 358 -27.10 -6.44 -26.69
N ARG A 359 -28.31 -6.81 -27.14
CA ARG A 359 -29.49 -6.99 -26.26
C ARG A 359 -29.29 -8.12 -25.25
N ILE A 360 -28.85 -9.30 -25.70
CA ILE A 360 -28.58 -10.45 -24.83
C ILE A 360 -27.45 -10.13 -23.83
N TYR A 361 -26.41 -9.42 -24.28
CA TYR A 361 -25.34 -8.96 -23.39
C TYR A 361 -25.87 -8.07 -22.25
N LEU A 362 -26.71 -7.07 -22.56
CA LEU A 362 -27.30 -6.23 -21.53
C LEU A 362 -28.28 -6.98 -20.63
N LEU A 363 -29.09 -7.89 -21.20
CA LEU A 363 -30.03 -8.72 -20.45
C LEU A 363 -29.29 -9.57 -19.41
N ASN A 364 -28.21 -10.23 -19.81
CA ASN A 364 -27.37 -11.05 -18.93
C ASN A 364 -26.73 -10.22 -17.80
N ILE A 365 -26.34 -8.98 -18.08
CA ILE A 365 -25.80 -8.08 -17.06
C ILE A 365 -26.89 -7.65 -16.07
N LYS A 366 -28.05 -7.20 -16.57
CA LYS A 366 -29.14 -6.66 -15.73
C LYS A 366 -29.77 -7.75 -14.85
N LEU A 367 -30.04 -8.92 -15.43
CA LEU A 367 -30.78 -10.00 -14.78
C LEU A 367 -29.89 -11.10 -14.21
N LYS A 368 -28.56 -10.98 -14.36
CA LYS A 368 -27.59 -12.04 -14.01
C LYS A 368 -27.96 -13.40 -14.61
N SER A 369 -28.48 -13.38 -15.84
CA SER A 369 -28.97 -14.56 -16.55
C SER A 369 -27.94 -15.11 -17.53
N LYS A 370 -28.28 -16.24 -18.16
CA LYS A 370 -27.48 -16.89 -19.21
C LYS A 370 -28.26 -16.97 -20.52
N ALA A 371 -28.95 -15.90 -20.87
CA ALA A 371 -29.59 -15.79 -22.17
C ALA A 371 -28.56 -15.93 -23.28
N ALA A 372 -28.95 -16.58 -24.37
CA ALA A 372 -28.09 -16.88 -25.50
C ALA A 372 -28.92 -16.98 -26.78
N PHE A 373 -28.24 -16.90 -27.92
CA PHE A 373 -28.84 -17.23 -29.21
C PHE A 373 -27.84 -17.93 -30.13
N SER A 374 -28.34 -18.72 -31.06
CA SER A 374 -27.58 -19.31 -32.15
C SER A 374 -28.32 -19.15 -33.48
N ILE A 375 -27.56 -19.15 -34.56
CA ILE A 375 -28.07 -19.10 -35.93
C ILE A 375 -27.36 -20.21 -36.69
N ASP A 376 -28.13 -21.13 -37.25
CA ASP A 376 -27.64 -22.29 -37.98
C ASP A 376 -28.45 -22.48 -39.26
N ASN A 377 -27.94 -23.27 -40.20
CA ASN A 377 -28.80 -23.75 -41.29
C ASN A 377 -29.87 -24.70 -40.73
N ASN A 378 -31.06 -24.65 -41.32
CA ASN A 378 -32.16 -25.53 -40.94
C ASN A 378 -31.73 -27.00 -41.13
N LYS A 379 -31.91 -27.83 -40.09
CA LYS A 379 -31.51 -29.24 -40.14
C LYS A 379 -32.47 -30.11 -40.95
N ASN A 380 -33.70 -29.65 -41.12
CA ASN A 380 -34.78 -30.41 -41.74
C ASN A 380 -35.02 -30.03 -43.22
N GLY A 381 -34.17 -29.19 -43.81
CA GLY A 381 -34.33 -28.72 -45.18
C GLY A 381 -33.48 -27.49 -45.50
N PRO A 382 -33.70 -26.84 -46.66
CA PRO A 382 -33.11 -25.53 -46.94
C PRO A 382 -33.61 -24.49 -45.91
N GLY A 383 -32.86 -23.40 -45.74
CA GLY A 383 -33.25 -22.27 -44.88
C GLY A 383 -32.41 -22.13 -43.61
N VAL A 384 -32.86 -21.24 -42.73
CA VAL A 384 -32.15 -20.87 -41.49
C VAL A 384 -32.98 -21.26 -40.26
N SER A 385 -32.30 -21.64 -39.19
CA SER A 385 -32.88 -21.86 -37.86
C SER A 385 -32.17 -20.97 -36.85
N VAL A 386 -32.94 -20.17 -36.13
CA VAL A 386 -32.47 -19.32 -35.04
C VAL A 386 -33.07 -19.82 -33.75
N GLN A 387 -32.24 -20.03 -32.74
CA GLN A 387 -32.68 -20.40 -31.40
C GLN A 387 -32.30 -19.29 -30.43
N ILE A 388 -33.26 -18.80 -29.66
CA ILE A 388 -33.06 -17.81 -28.61
C ILE A 388 -33.49 -18.43 -27.28
N GLN A 389 -32.64 -18.31 -26.27
CA GLN A 389 -32.91 -18.77 -24.91
C GLN A 389 -32.95 -17.56 -23.99
N LEU A 390 -34.05 -17.41 -23.25
CA LEU A 390 -34.29 -16.28 -22.35
C LEU A 390 -34.66 -16.78 -20.95
N PRO A 391 -34.30 -16.02 -19.89
CA PRO A 391 -34.79 -16.30 -18.55
C PRO A 391 -36.32 -16.13 -18.51
N LEU A 392 -36.97 -16.93 -17.67
CA LEU A 392 -38.39 -16.77 -17.37
C LEU A 392 -38.60 -15.53 -16.49
N LEU A 393 -39.45 -14.60 -16.94
CA LEU A 393 -39.77 -13.35 -16.25
C LEU A 393 -41.28 -13.15 -16.24
N TYR A 394 -41.84 -12.74 -15.10
CA TYR A 394 -43.28 -12.51 -14.94
C TYR A 394 -43.60 -11.02 -14.76
N GLN A 395 -44.78 -10.59 -15.20
CA GLN A 395 -45.21 -9.19 -15.13
C GLN A 395 -45.31 -8.68 -13.69
N HIS A 396 -45.58 -9.58 -12.72
CA HIS A 396 -45.84 -9.23 -11.33
C HIS A 396 -44.63 -9.33 -10.37
N GLU A 397 -43.46 -9.82 -10.80
CA GLU A 397 -42.28 -9.97 -9.92
C GLU A 397 -41.42 -8.69 -9.79
N ASN A 398 -41.60 -7.68 -10.65
CA ASN A 398 -40.76 -6.47 -10.67
C ASN A 398 -41.14 -5.38 -9.64
N THR A 399 -41.95 -5.68 -8.62
CA THR A 399 -42.36 -4.69 -7.58
C THR A 399 -41.55 -4.75 -6.28
N THR A 400 -40.55 -5.62 -6.18
CA THR A 400 -39.66 -5.68 -5.01
C THR A 400 -38.21 -5.80 -5.43
N GLY A 401 -37.51 -4.66 -5.48
CA GLY A 401 -36.06 -4.58 -5.72
C GLY A 401 -35.51 -3.21 -5.38
#